data_AF-A0A9X8RJ02-F1
#
_entry.id   AF-A0A9X8RJ02-F1
#
_cell.length_a   1.000
_cell.length_b   1.000
_cell.length_c   1.000
_cell.angle_alpha   90.00
_cell.angle_beta   90.00
_cell.angle_gamma   90.00
#
_symmetry.space_group_name_H-M   'P 1'
#
loop_
_entity.id
_entity.type
_entity.pdbx_description
1 polymer ?
#
loop_
_entity_poly.entity_id
_entity_poly.type
_entity_poly.pdbx_seq_one_letter_code
_entity_poly.pdbx_strand_id
1 'polypeptide(L)' 'MDKFVTCARCERTINVEENNYVKYEEETLNLSFTLYFCLGCVDKLIEEQLKSMEGENE' A
#
# COMPACT_ATOMS: atom_id res chain seq x y z
N MET A 1 14.14 16.86 7.29
CA MET A 1 13.03 17.33 6.44
C MET A 1 12.02 16.24 6.51
N ASP A 2 10.93 16.46 7.25
CA ASP A 2 9.84 15.50 7.35
C ASP A 2 9.33 15.16 5.95
N LYS A 3 9.43 13.88 5.58
CA LYS A 3 8.97 13.41 4.28
C LYS A 3 7.54 12.89 4.45
N PHE A 4 6.59 13.73 4.05
CA PHE A 4 5.17 13.35 4.00
C PHE A 4 4.84 12.76 2.64
N VAL A 5 4.16 11.61 2.64
CA VAL A 5 3.66 10.94 1.43
C VAL A 5 2.17 10.64 1.56
N THR A 6 1.51 10.35 0.46
CA THR A 6 0.07 10.05 0.46
C THR A 6 -0.13 8.55 0.30
N CYS A 7 -1.02 7.97 1.12
CA CYS A 7 -1.47 6.60 0.94
C CYS A 7 -2.18 6.45 -0.40
N ALA A 8 -1.71 5.56 -1.26
CA ALA A 8 -2.25 5.31 -2.59
C ALA A 8 -3.68 4.72 -2.58
N ARG A 9 -4.13 4.19 -1.42
CA ARG A 9 -5.47 3.61 -1.27
C ARG A 9 -6.50 4.55 -0.65
N CYS A 10 -6.15 5.24 0.43
CA CYS A 10 -7.10 6.03 1.23
C CYS A 10 -6.79 7.52 1.30
N GLU A 11 -5.78 7.98 0.53
CA GLU A 11 -5.37 9.38 0.39
C GLU A 11 -4.92 10.08 1.69
N ARG A 12 -4.82 9.32 2.79
CA ARG A 12 -4.30 9.83 4.05
C ARG A 12 -2.82 10.17 3.92
N THR A 13 -2.43 11.32 4.47
CA THR A 13 -1.02 11.69 4.65
C THR A 13 -0.34 10.75 5.65
N ILE A 14 0.86 10.27 5.29
CA ILE A 14 1.73 9.43 6.08
C ILE A 14 3.01 10.23 6.35
N ASN A 15 3.40 10.38 7.61
CA ASN A 15 4.75 10.82 7.95
C ASN A 15 5.68 9.62 7.86
N VAL A 16 6.60 9.58 6.90
CA VAL A 16 7.49 8.40 6.73
C VAL A 16 8.56 8.26 7.82
N GLU A 17 8.78 9.30 8.64
CA GLU A 17 9.72 9.24 9.77
C GLU A 17 9.03 8.72 11.04
N GLU A 18 7.74 9.02 11.22
CA GLU A 18 6.99 8.71 12.45
C GLU A 18 5.98 7.55 12.29
N ASN A 19 5.60 7.20 11.07
CA ASN A 19 4.56 6.20 10.82
C ASN A 19 5.12 5.00 10.06
N ASN A 20 4.61 3.82 10.39
CA ASN A 20 4.89 2.62 9.61
C ASN A 20 4.12 2.66 8.28
N TYR A 21 4.78 2.24 7.21
CA TYR A 21 4.22 2.19 5.86
C TYR A 21 4.83 1.05 5.06
N VAL A 22 4.15 0.68 3.99
CA VAL A 22 4.70 -0.18 2.94
C VAL A 22 4.96 0.67 1.72
N LYS A 23 6.15 0.52 1.14
CA LYS A 23 6.56 1.14 -0.11
C LYS A 23 6.57 0.05 -1.19
N TYR A 24 5.84 0.30 -2.27
CA TYR A 24 5.87 -0.53 -3.46
C TYR A 24 6.56 0.26 -4.57
N GLU A 25 7.57 -0.35 -5.18
CA GLU A 25 8.34 0.21 -6.28
C GLU A 25 8.32 -0.77 -7.45
N GLU A 26 7.95 -0.28 -8.62
CA GLU A 26 7.98 -1.04 -9.86
C GLU A 26 8.55 -0.18 -10.98
N GLU A 27 9.39 -0.78 -11.82
CA GLU A 27 9.93 -0.14 -13.02
C GLU A 27 9.38 -0.84 -14.25
N THR A 28 8.80 -0.09 -15.18
CA THR A 28 8.24 -0.61 -16.43
C THR A 28 8.43 0.41 -17.55
N LEU A 29 8.88 -0.03 -18.73
CA LEU A 29 9.12 0.84 -19.90
C LEU A 29 10.00 2.07 -19.58
N ASN A 30 11.02 1.89 -18.71
CA ASN A 30 11.91 2.96 -18.26
C ASN A 30 11.18 4.09 -17.46
N LEU A 31 10.01 3.77 -16.90
CA LEU A 31 9.26 4.59 -15.94
C LEU A 31 9.29 3.90 -14.57
N SER A 32 9.53 4.69 -13.52
CA SER A 32 9.53 4.21 -12.14
C SER A 32 8.25 4.65 -11.44
N PHE A 33 7.49 3.70 -10.92
CA PHE A 33 6.29 3.93 -10.12
C PHE A 33 6.61 3.69 -8.65
N THR A 34 6.23 4.62 -7.79
CA THR A 34 6.36 4.47 -6.34
C THR A 34 5.01 4.73 -5.69
N LEU A 35 4.50 3.71 -5.00
CA LEU A 35 3.27 3.79 -4.23
C LEU A 35 3.57 3.59 -2.76
N TYR A 36 2.89 4.36 -1.92
CA TYR A 36 2.98 4.27 -0.47
C TYR A 36 1.64 3.82 0.10
N PHE A 37 1.64 2.89 1.04
CA PHE A 37 0.44 2.40 1.70
C PHE A 37 0.59 2.49 3.21
N CYS A 38 -0.44 2.99 3.91
CA CYS A 38 -0.48 2.89 5.37
C CYS A 38 -0.80 1.45 5.78
N LEU A 39 -0.30 1.02 6.94
CA LEU A 39 -0.48 -0.38 7.41
C LEU A 39 -1.95 -0.82 7.41
N GLY A 40 -2.87 0.02 7.91
CA GLY A 40 -4.28 -0.34 7.94
C GLY A 40 -4.94 -0.51 6.56
N CYS A 41 -4.35 0.03 5.49
CA CYS A 41 -4.79 -0.27 4.12
C CYS A 41 -4.20 -1.58 3.61
N VAL A 42 -2.97 -1.91 4.00
CA VAL A 42 -2.30 -3.16 3.65
C VAL A 42 -3.00 -4.34 4.33
N ASP A 43 -3.32 -4.23 5.63
CA ASP A 43 -4.06 -5.27 6.36
C ASP A 43 -5.38 -5.61 5.66
N LYS A 44 -6.15 -4.58 5.29
CA LYS A 44 -7.40 -4.77 4.54
C LYS A 44 -7.19 -5.45 3.19
N LEU A 45 -6.14 -5.08 2.45
CA LEU A 45 -5.83 -5.73 1.17
C LEU A 45 -5.54 -7.22 1.36
N ILE A 46 -4.79 -7.58 2.41
CA ILE A 46 -4.49 -8.97 2.74
C ILE A 46 -5.78 -9.72 3.10
N GLU A 47 -6.64 -9.14 3.94
CA GLU A 47 -7.94 -9.73 4.30
C GLU A 47 -8.84 -9.94 3.06
N GLU A 48 -8.88 -8.98 2.14
CA GLU A 48 -9.64 -9.07 0.89
C GLU A 48 -9.12 -10.16 -0.05
N GLN A 49 -7.79 -10.32 -0.14
CA GLN A 49 -7.17 -11.39 -0.92
C GLN A 49 -7.47 -12.77 -0.32
N LEU A 50 -7.35 -12.92 1.00
CA LEU A 50 -7.66 -14.19 1.69
C LEU A 50 -9.11 -14.63 1.45
N LYS A 51 -10.08 -13.71 1.59
CA LYS A 51 -11.50 -14.00 1.33
C LYS A 51 -11.78 -14.39 -0.11
N SER A 52 -11.05 -13.78 -1.05
CA SER A 52 -11.19 -14.09 -2.48
C SER A 52 -10.71 -15.52 -2.79
N MET A 53 -9.66 -15.99 -2.10
CA MET A 53 -9.14 -17.36 -2.24
C MET A 53 -10.05 -18.42 -1.58
N GLU A 54 -10.81 -18.05 -0.54
CA GLU A 54 -11.78 -18.95 0.11
C GLU A 54 -13.03 -19.20 -0.77
N GLY A 55 -13.45 -18.21 -1.57
CA GLY A 55 -14.61 -18.30 -2.46
C GLY A 55 -14.39 -19.09 -3.77
N GLU A 56 -13.18 -19.54 -4.06
CA GLU A 56 -12.87 -20.38 -5.23
C GLU A 56 -13.05 -21.89 -4.94
N ASN A 57 -13.47 -22.27 -3.73
CA ASN A 57 -13.70 -23.67 -3.30
C ASN A 57 -15.18 -23.97 -2.99
N GLU A 58 -16.14 -23.40 -3.73
CA GLU A 58 -17.56 -23.79 -3.70
C GLU A 58 -18.10 -24.17 -5.09
#